data_AF-A0A3L7QJM3-F1
#
_entry.id   AF-A0A3L7QJM3-F1
#
_cell.length_a   1.000
_cell.length_b   1.000
_cell.length_c   1.000
_cell.angle_alpha   90.00
_cell.angle_beta   90.00
_cell.angle_gamma   90.00
#
_symmetry.space_group_name_H-M   'P 1'
#
loop_
_entity.id
_entity.type
_entity.pdbx_description
1 polymer ?
#
loop_
_entity_poly.entity_id
_entity_poly.type
_entity_poly.pdbx_seq_one_letter_code
_entity_poly.pdbx_strand_id
1 'polypeptide(L)'
;MPTPNSFGLEFREDPSLPAQTLIAPIGVVREIRAALGEVRFNIQVTWETEAVTVSSDLFVAFNQWSTALASDEEETPVDEGLYN
;
A
#
# COMPACT_ATOMS: atom_id res chain seq x y z
N MET A 1 26.18 -5.12 6.76
CA MET A 1 25.30 -3.94 6.77
C MET A 1 23.90 -4.47 6.55
N PRO A 2 23.04 -4.59 7.58
CA PRO A 2 21.64 -4.92 7.33
C PRO A 2 21.05 -3.73 6.56
N THR A 3 20.44 -3.99 5.41
CA THR A 3 19.54 -3.03 4.77
C THR A 3 18.56 -2.53 5.82
N PRO A 4 18.36 -1.21 5.98
CA PRO A 4 17.37 -0.72 6.93
C PRO A 4 16.05 -1.37 6.53
N ASN A 5 15.45 -2.14 7.44
CA ASN A 5 14.12 -2.71 7.22
C ASN A 5 13.24 -1.57 6.73
N SER A 6 12.74 -1.73 5.51
CA SER A 6 11.64 -0.97 4.93
C SER A 6 10.68 -0.62 6.06
N PHE A 7 10.44 0.68 6.28
CA PHE A 7 9.67 1.23 7.40
C PHE A 7 8.68 0.20 7.96
N GLY A 8 8.84 -0.23 9.21
CA GLY A 8 8.00 -1.22 9.88
C GLY A 8 6.57 -0.72 10.15
N LEU A 9 5.98 -0.08 9.16
CA LEU A 9 4.65 0.48 9.13
C LEU A 9 3.68 -0.68 9.13
N GLU A 10 2.94 -0.76 10.23
CA GLU A 10 1.86 -1.72 10.32
C GLU A 10 0.64 -1.15 9.61
N PHE A 11 0.13 -1.88 8.64
CA PHE A 11 -1.11 -1.53 7.94
C PHE A 11 -2.28 -2.18 8.64
N ARG A 12 -3.22 -1.38 9.15
CA ARG A 12 -4.35 -1.85 9.96
C ARG A 12 -5.68 -1.34 9.42
N GLU A 13 -6.68 -2.21 9.43
CA GLU A 13 -8.06 -1.81 9.23
C GLU A 13 -8.61 -1.17 10.51
N ASP A 14 -9.32 -0.04 10.37
CA ASP A 14 -10.16 0.53 11.41
C ASP A 14 -11.58 0.78 10.88
N PRO A 15 -12.55 -0.07 11.25
CA PRO A 15 -13.92 0.03 10.76
C PRO A 15 -14.70 1.20 11.36
N SER A 16 -14.14 1.91 12.36
CA SER A 16 -14.76 3.12 12.92
C SER A 16 -14.48 4.37 12.08
N LEU A 17 -13.53 4.29 11.15
CA LEU A 17 -13.19 5.41 10.28
C LEU A 17 -14.28 5.68 9.23
N PRO A 18 -14.53 6.96 8.90
CA PRO A 18 -15.36 7.30 7.75
C PRO A 18 -14.80 6.69 6.47
N ALA A 19 -15.67 6.39 5.51
CA ALA A 19 -15.27 5.87 4.21
C ALA A 19 -14.19 6.74 3.55
N GLN A 20 -13.33 6.10 2.76
CA GLN A 20 -12.21 6.75 2.07
C GLN A 20 -11.29 7.52 3.01
N THR A 21 -11.01 7.00 4.21
CA THR A 21 -10.14 7.68 5.18
C THR A 21 -8.90 6.87 5.49
N LEU A 22 -7.75 7.54 5.47
CA LEU A 22 -6.45 7.00 5.82
C LEU A 22 -5.82 7.90 6.90
N ILE A 23 -5.33 7.28 7.97
CA ILE A 23 -4.56 7.93 9.02
C ILE A 23 -3.12 7.41 8.94
N ALA A 24 -2.15 8.31 8.83
CA ALA A 24 -0.74 7.92 8.74
C ALA A 24 0.20 8.94 9.38
N PRO A 25 1.43 8.53 9.75
CA PRO A 25 2.46 9.46 10.18
C PRO A 25 2.80 10.48 9.09
N ILE A 26 3.17 11.70 9.50
CA ILE A 26 3.46 12.81 8.57
C ILE A 26 4.53 12.44 7.51
N GLY A 27 5.53 11.65 7.89
CA GLY A 27 6.59 11.21 6.99
C GLY A 27 6.05 10.34 5.85
N VAL A 28 5.07 9.49 6.15
CA VAL A 28 4.46 8.53 5.22
C VAL A 28 3.43 9.24 4.33
N VAL A 29 2.68 10.21 4.85
CA VAL A 29 1.66 10.95 4.09
C VAL A 29 2.24 11.60 2.84
N ARG A 30 3.47 12.12 2.91
CA ARG A 30 4.14 12.71 1.75
C ARG A 30 4.41 11.68 0.66
N GLU A 31 4.85 10.49 1.04
CA GLU A 31 5.14 9.39 0.12
C GLU A 31 3.86 8.84 -0.51
N ILE A 32 2.82 8.63 0.31
CA ILE A 32 1.50 8.20 -0.15
C ILE A 32 0.94 9.17 -1.21
N ARG A 33 1.00 10.48 -0.95
CA ARG A 33 0.53 11.48 -1.93
C ARG A 33 1.33 11.48 -3.22
N ALA A 34 2.65 11.27 -3.14
CA ALA A 34 3.49 11.20 -4.32
C ALA A 34 3.19 9.95 -5.17
N ALA A 35 2.89 8.82 -4.52
CA ALA A 35 2.64 7.54 -5.19
C ALA A 35 1.22 7.44 -5.79
N LEU A 36 0.20 7.94 -5.10
CA LEU A 36 -1.21 7.75 -5.51
C LEU A 36 -1.73 8.82 -6.48
N GLY A 37 -1.01 9.91 -6.72
CA GLY A 37 -1.45 10.94 -7.66
C GLY A 37 -2.82 11.56 -7.28
N GLU A 38 -3.78 11.58 -8.21
CA GLU A 38 -5.10 12.22 -8.05
C GLU A 38 -6.20 11.34 -7.43
N VAL A 39 -5.85 10.40 -6.54
CA VAL A 39 -6.88 9.64 -5.81
C VAL A 39 -7.52 10.52 -4.73
N ARG A 40 -8.86 10.55 -4.69
CA ARG A 40 -9.62 11.32 -3.70
C ARG A 40 -9.91 10.46 -2.47
N PHE A 41 -9.23 10.75 -1.37
CA PHE A 41 -9.48 10.18 -0.06
C PHE A 41 -9.09 11.18 1.04
N ASN A 42 -9.69 11.04 2.20
CA ASN A 42 -9.39 11.84 3.39
C ASN A 42 -8.10 11.32 4.00
N ILE A 43 -7.08 12.18 4.13
CA ILE A 43 -5.84 11.85 4.84
C ILE A 43 -5.81 12.62 6.14
N GLN A 44 -5.71 11.89 7.25
CA GLN A 44 -5.44 12.45 8.57
C GLN A 44 -4.00 12.12 8.98
N VAL A 45 -3.35 13.07 9.64
CA VAL A 45 -1.98 12.90 10.12
C VAL A 45 -2.02 12.55 11.60
N THR A 46 -1.32 11.49 11.99
CA THR A 46 -1.08 11.15 13.40
C THR A 46 0.39 11.28 13.76
N TRP A 47 0.65 11.59 15.03
CA TRP A 47 2.00 11.65 15.62
C TRP A 47 2.23 10.56 16.66
N GLU A 48 1.19 9.81 17.02
CA GLU A 48 1.16 8.94 18.20
C GLU A 48 1.43 7.47 17.85
N THR A 49 1.34 7.10 16.58
CA THR A 49 1.46 5.71 16.14
C THR A 49 2.27 5.65 14.85
N GLU A 50 3.13 4.65 14.72
CA GLU A 50 3.82 4.32 13.46
C GLU A 50 2.97 3.46 12.52
N ALA A 51 1.69 3.23 12.83
CA ALA A 51 0.79 2.45 11.99
C ALA A 51 0.07 3.35 10.97
N VAL A 52 -0.25 2.76 9.81
CA VAL A 52 -1.18 3.31 8.83
C VAL A 52 -2.53 2.64 9.04
N THR A 53 -3.50 3.41 9.49
CA THR A 53 -4.88 2.94 9.69
C THR A 53 -5.75 3.38 8.53
N VAL A 54 -6.60 2.49 8.02
CA VAL A 54 -7.48 2.78 6.89
C VAL A 54 -8.91 2.34 7.16
N SER A 55 -9.85 3.05 6.56
CA SER A 55 -11.25 2.62 6.51
C SER A 55 -11.40 1.31 5.75
N SER A 56 -12.44 0.53 6.09
CA SER A 56 -12.67 -0.80 5.52
C SER A 56 -12.72 -0.84 4.00
N ASP A 57 -13.30 0.19 3.36
CA ASP A 57 -13.37 0.27 1.90
C ASP A 57 -11.99 0.40 1.25
N LEU A 58 -11.11 1.22 1.84
CA LEU A 58 -9.72 1.34 1.38
C LEU A 58 -8.94 0.07 1.68
N PHE A 59 -9.13 -0.54 2.85
CA PHE A 59 -8.46 -1.80 3.21
C PHE A 59 -8.74 -2.90 2.18
N VAL A 60 -10.01 -3.08 1.80
CA VAL A 60 -10.41 -4.02 0.75
C VAL A 60 -9.79 -3.67 -0.59
N ALA A 61 -9.82 -2.38 -0.99
CA ALA A 61 -9.25 -1.94 -2.25
C ALA A 61 -7.73 -2.19 -2.33
N PHE A 62 -6.99 -1.89 -1.26
CA PHE A 62 -5.55 -2.15 -1.18
C PHE A 62 -5.22 -3.64 -1.22
N ASN A 63 -6.01 -4.49 -0.56
CA ASN A 63 -5.83 -5.95 -0.61
C ASN A 63 -6.10 -6.52 -2.00
N GLN A 64 -7.14 -6.04 -2.69
CA GLN A 64 -7.44 -6.43 -4.07
C GLN A 64 -6.31 -6.02 -5.01
N TRP A 65 -5.81 -4.79 -4.88
CA TRP A 65 -4.69 -4.30 -5.65
C TRP A 65 -3.41 -5.10 -5.40
N SER A 66 -3.09 -5.41 -4.13
CA SER A 66 -1.93 -6.24 -3.78
C SER A 66 -2.03 -7.66 -4.36
N THR A 67 -3.23 -8.23 -4.41
CA THR A 67 -3.47 -9.57 -4.97
C THR A 67 -3.31 -9.56 -6.50
N ALA A 68 -3.77 -8.50 -7.16
CA ALA A 68 -3.61 -8.32 -8.60
C ALA A 68 -2.12 -8.20 -8.99
N LEU A 69 -1.34 -7.41 -8.25
CA LEU A 69 0.10 -7.27 -8.48
C LEU A 69 0.86 -8.60 -8.32
N ALA A 70 0.52 -9.39 -7.30
CA ALA A 70 1.13 -10.70 -7.10
C ALA A 70 0.81 -11.70 -8.23
N SER A 71 -0.29 -11.49 -8.96
CA SER A 71 -0.69 -12.37 -10.07
C SER A 71 -0.01 -12.00 -11.40
N ASP A 72 0.37 -10.73 -11.58
CA ASP A 72 1.05 -10.25 -12.81
C ASP A 72 2.54 -10.63 -12.86
N GLU A 73 3.15 -11.07 -11.74
CA GLU A 73 4.55 -11.48 -11.68
C GLU A 73 4.81 -12.93 -12.17
N GLU A 74 3.77 -13.72 -12.49
CA GLU A 74 3.90 -15.16 -12.83
C GLU A 74 3.96 -15.52 -14.34
N GLU A 75 3.88 -14.57 -15.28
CA GLU A 75 3.93 -14.88 -16.73
C GLU A 75 5.12 -14.25 -17.48
N THR A 76 6.30 -14.86 -17.34
CA THR A 76 7.26 -14.90 -18.46
C THR A 76 7.41 -16.34 -18.94
N PRO A 77 6.76 -16.77 -20.04
CA PRO A 77 7.09 -18.03 -20.67
C PRO A 77 8.54 -17.93 -21.16
N VAL A 78 9.41 -18.77 -20.62
CA VAL A 78 10.77 -18.95 -21.16
C VAL A 78 10.59 -19.59 -22.54
N ASP A 79 10.78 -18.79 -23.59
CA ASP A 79 10.83 -19.26 -24.98
C ASP A 79 12.13 -20.08 -25.16
N GLU A 80 12.09 -21.35 -24.80
CA GLU A 80 13.16 -22.35 -25.06
C GLU A 80 13.15 -22.79 -26.54
N GLY A 81 13.12 -21.84 -27.48
CA GLY A 81 12.86 -22.10 -28.90
C GLY A 81 13.97 -21.77 -29.90
N LEU A 82 15.17 -21.37 -29.48
CA LEU A 82 16.20 -20.86 -30.41
C LEU A 82 17.61 -21.44 -30.17
N TYR A 83 17.72 -22.77 -30.22
CA TYR A 83 18.97 -23.44 -30.62
C TYR A 83 18.64 -24.64 -31.51
N ASN A 84 18.53 -24.39 -32.81
CA ASN A 84 18.74 -25.39 -33.87
C ASN A 84 20.05 -25.06 -34.58
#